data_AF-K8GQV3-F1
#
_entry.id   AF-K8GQV3-F1
#
_cell.length_a   1.000
_cell.length_b   1.000
_cell.length_c   1.000
_cell.angle_alpha   90.00
_cell.angle_beta   90.00
_cell.angle_gamma   90.00
#
_symmetry.space_group_name_H-M   'P 1'
#
loop_
_entity.id
_entity.type
_entity.pdbx_description
1 polymer ?
#
loop_
_entity_poly.entity_id
_entity_poly.type
_entity_poly.pdbx_seq_one_letter_code
_entity_poly.pdbx_strand_id
1 'polypeptide(L)'
;MTTDPKFSKSDNTSSNGFPNGLTSGERESLRTALSAEEIAAISQRNLTQLAEARSPSSNSRLSAVGTTLPGNQPPRVLILLLAISIMFLGGALNSFWVSIAGSIVGLIIAIQILWAPLRHLLVEFIPEQERAILFGSVFGAIALLGFLQITGVFRQIGTSLANLGWDAIGALGEVLGAIGQILIAILAVYIAWRQYIISRDLTIQQNTITQQQTIDAYFQGISDLVLDEEGLLEDWPQERAIAEGRTAAIFSSVDASGKAKIIRFLSRARLLSPLKRDLRLGRAILDGTGGYEEDRVRGVRVIDLGIMLAGADLSGTDLRWTDLSEANLIRADLSRTDLVKANLSRTILCDAKLRYADLNNTRFFYGKAEDASPRSRIEPPDYRTGKHTGAVIEGADFTGAEQMNDEQRYYCCAWGGAKTRSTIPGGCEGIPNKLGR
;
A
#
# COMPACT_ATOMS: atom_id res chain seq x y z
N MET A 1 -26.96 -14.28 49.48
CA MET A 1 -26.93 -15.73 49.22
C MET A 1 -27.56 -15.98 47.86
N THR A 2 -26.73 -15.99 46.81
CA THR A 2 -26.94 -16.63 45.49
C THR A 2 -25.68 -16.35 44.68
N THR A 3 -24.88 -17.38 44.42
CA THR A 3 -23.70 -17.37 43.53
C THR A 3 -23.76 -18.65 42.70
N ASP A 4 -24.08 -18.51 41.41
CA ASP A 4 -23.32 -18.90 40.20
C ASP A 4 -22.36 -20.12 40.19
N PRO A 5 -22.01 -20.70 39.01
CA PRO A 5 -22.60 -21.96 38.53
C PRO A 5 -21.57 -23.08 38.23
N LYS A 6 -22.09 -24.26 37.85
CA LYS A 6 -21.35 -25.46 37.41
C LYS A 6 -20.47 -25.19 36.17
N PHE A 7 -19.18 -25.53 36.21
CA PHE A 7 -18.43 -26.04 35.04
C PHE A 7 -17.22 -26.89 35.48
N SER A 8 -16.95 -27.93 34.70
CA SER A 8 -16.02 -29.04 34.94
C SER A 8 -14.56 -28.68 34.61
N LYS A 9 -13.64 -29.26 35.38
CA LYS A 9 -12.16 -29.21 35.25
C LYS A 9 -11.64 -29.69 33.89
N SER A 10 -10.66 -28.97 33.32
CA SER A 10 -9.41 -29.54 32.78
C SER A 10 -8.44 -28.44 32.29
N ASP A 11 -7.41 -28.14 33.09
CA ASP A 11 -6.14 -27.56 32.63
C ASP A 11 -5.13 -28.70 32.47
N ASN A 12 -4.49 -28.83 31.30
CA ASN A 12 -3.02 -28.80 31.16
C ASN A 12 -2.53 -29.16 29.73
N THR A 13 -1.80 -28.20 29.16
CA THR A 13 -0.51 -28.34 28.45
C THR A 13 -0.20 -29.64 27.69
N SER A 14 -0.15 -29.52 26.36
CA SER A 14 0.45 -30.44 25.41
C SER A 14 1.95 -30.66 25.65
N SER A 15 2.30 -31.78 26.25
CA SER A 15 3.68 -32.31 26.28
C SER A 15 3.96 -33.13 25.01
N ASN A 16 4.91 -32.68 24.20
CA ASN A 16 5.45 -33.42 23.06
C ASN A 16 6.13 -34.72 23.54
N GLY A 17 5.51 -35.87 23.22
CA GLY A 17 6.05 -37.19 23.52
C GLY A 17 7.15 -37.59 22.53
N PHE A 18 8.40 -37.55 22.99
CA PHE A 18 9.50 -38.31 22.38
C PHE A 18 9.91 -39.44 23.32
N PRO A 19 10.12 -40.68 22.84
CA PRO A 19 10.53 -41.78 23.69
C PRO A 19 11.91 -41.52 24.33
N ASN A 20 12.02 -41.77 25.63
CA ASN A 20 13.24 -41.53 26.41
C ASN A 20 14.24 -42.66 26.18
N GLY A 21 15.28 -42.38 25.40
CA GLY A 21 16.40 -43.30 25.17
C GLY A 21 17.44 -42.86 24.13
N LEU A 22 17.24 -41.73 23.44
CA LEU A 22 18.13 -41.27 22.37
C LEU A 22 19.10 -40.20 22.88
N THR A 23 20.38 -40.32 22.49
CA THR A 23 21.44 -39.37 22.82
C THR A 23 21.20 -38.01 22.16
N SER A 24 21.84 -36.93 22.65
CA SER A 24 21.60 -35.57 22.17
C SER A 24 21.82 -35.40 20.66
N GLY A 25 22.79 -36.12 20.08
CA GLY A 25 23.04 -36.13 18.63
C GLY A 25 21.96 -36.83 17.81
N GLU A 26 21.32 -37.87 18.35
CA GLU A 26 20.23 -38.59 17.66
C GLU A 26 18.91 -37.81 17.68
N ARG A 27 18.69 -36.98 18.70
CA ARG A 27 17.53 -36.07 18.74
C ARG A 27 17.65 -34.93 17.73
N GLU A 28 18.87 -34.50 17.44
CA GLU A 28 19.14 -33.44 16.47
C GLU A 28 19.05 -33.95 15.02
N SER A 29 19.50 -35.19 14.77
CA SER A 29 19.33 -35.86 13.47
C SER A 29 17.86 -36.21 13.16
N LEU A 30 17.07 -36.62 14.17
CA LEU A 30 15.63 -36.83 14.00
C LEU A 30 14.86 -35.53 13.78
N ARG A 31 15.25 -34.42 14.43
CA ARG A 31 14.65 -33.10 14.19
C ARG A 31 14.96 -32.57 12.80
N THR A 32 16.19 -32.76 12.32
CA THR A 32 16.56 -32.39 10.95
C THR A 32 15.84 -33.27 9.92
N ALA A 33 15.69 -34.58 10.18
CA ALA A 33 14.92 -35.49 9.32
C ALA A 33 13.43 -35.13 9.24
N LEU A 34 12.78 -34.84 10.38
CA LEU A 34 11.36 -34.42 10.43
C LEU A 34 11.16 -33.07 9.75
N SER A 35 12.08 -32.11 9.93
CA SER A 35 12.00 -30.82 9.24
C SER A 35 12.23 -30.94 7.73
N ALA A 36 13.08 -31.88 7.28
CA ALA A 36 13.29 -32.14 5.86
C ALA A 36 12.05 -32.77 5.20
N GLU A 37 11.32 -33.62 5.93
CA GLU A 37 10.07 -34.23 5.47
C GLU A 37 8.92 -33.21 5.39
N GLU A 38 8.84 -32.28 6.36
CA GLU A 38 7.90 -31.15 6.32
C GLU A 38 8.24 -30.17 5.17
N ILE A 39 9.52 -29.89 4.93
CA ILE A 39 9.96 -29.05 3.80
C ILE A 39 9.68 -29.73 2.45
N ALA A 40 9.83 -31.06 2.35
CA ALA A 40 9.49 -31.83 1.16
C ALA A 40 7.98 -31.83 0.89
N ALA A 41 7.14 -31.91 1.93
CA ALA A 41 5.68 -31.83 1.82
C ALA A 41 5.19 -30.44 1.43
N ILE A 42 5.84 -29.37 1.93
CA ILE A 42 5.56 -27.98 1.54
C ILE A 42 6.01 -27.71 0.10
N SER A 43 7.16 -28.27 -0.32
CA SER A 43 7.65 -28.20 -1.70
C SER A 43 6.71 -28.90 -2.67
N GLN A 44 6.20 -30.10 -2.33
CA GLN A 44 5.20 -30.79 -3.17
C GLN A 44 3.86 -30.04 -3.27
N ARG A 45 3.37 -29.45 -2.16
CA ARG A 45 2.17 -28.58 -2.20
C ARG A 45 2.38 -27.33 -3.04
N ASN A 46 3.55 -26.72 -2.97
CA ASN A 46 3.87 -25.55 -3.79
C ASN A 46 4.06 -25.95 -5.27
N LEU A 47 4.59 -27.14 -5.56
CA LEU A 47 4.72 -27.66 -6.93
C LEU A 47 3.36 -28.05 -7.54
N THR A 48 2.41 -28.58 -6.76
CA THR A 48 1.05 -28.83 -7.26
C THR A 48 0.26 -27.53 -7.43
N GLN A 49 0.42 -26.54 -6.55
CA GLN A 49 -0.17 -25.20 -6.73
C GLN A 49 0.50 -24.41 -7.87
N LEU A 50 1.80 -24.57 -8.11
CA LEU A 50 2.50 -24.01 -9.27
C LEU A 50 2.16 -24.75 -10.57
N ALA A 51 1.83 -26.05 -10.52
CA ALA A 51 1.34 -26.81 -11.67
C ALA A 51 -0.11 -26.44 -12.05
N GLU A 52 -0.95 -26.06 -11.08
CA GLU A 52 -2.28 -25.48 -11.34
C GLU A 52 -2.21 -24.01 -11.76
N ALA A 53 -1.21 -23.24 -11.31
CA ALA A 53 -1.02 -21.83 -11.66
C ALA A 53 -0.19 -21.58 -12.94
N ARG A 54 0.51 -22.60 -13.49
CA ARG A 54 1.16 -22.56 -14.81
C ARG A 54 0.44 -23.47 -15.80
N SER A 55 -0.79 -23.10 -16.18
CA SER A 55 -1.27 -23.41 -17.53
C SER A 55 -1.02 -22.19 -18.43
N PRO A 56 -0.23 -22.31 -19.51
CA PRO A 56 -0.09 -21.25 -20.49
C PRO A 56 -1.33 -21.22 -21.38
N SER A 57 -2.30 -20.39 -21.01
CA SER A 57 -3.36 -19.93 -21.90
C SER A 57 -2.84 -18.85 -22.86
N SER A 58 -1.84 -19.17 -23.70
CA SER A 58 -1.46 -18.40 -24.89
C SER A 58 -0.18 -18.98 -25.49
N ASN A 59 -0.31 -19.93 -26.43
CA ASN A 59 0.59 -20.16 -27.59
C ASN A 59 0.44 -21.59 -28.12
N SER A 60 -0.73 -21.89 -28.72
CA SER A 60 -0.90 -23.07 -29.58
C SER A 60 -1.81 -22.78 -30.78
N ARG A 61 -1.73 -21.57 -31.34
CA ARG A 61 -2.41 -21.21 -32.61
C ARG A 61 -1.50 -21.05 -33.82
N LEU A 62 -0.25 -21.50 -33.77
CA LEU A 62 0.70 -21.32 -34.88
C LEU A 62 1.67 -22.49 -35.07
N SER A 63 1.17 -23.73 -35.02
CA SER A 63 1.88 -24.91 -35.58
C SER A 63 1.03 -26.18 -35.43
N ALA A 64 -0.03 -26.29 -36.22
CA ALA A 64 -0.67 -27.56 -36.54
C ALA A 64 -1.45 -27.41 -37.86
N VAL A 65 -0.72 -27.20 -38.96
CA VAL A 65 -1.14 -27.72 -40.26
C VAL A 65 -1.04 -29.24 -40.11
N GLY A 66 -2.12 -29.83 -39.64
CA GLY A 66 -2.27 -31.25 -39.40
C GLY A 66 -3.73 -31.57 -39.64
N THR A 67 -4.01 -32.04 -40.85
CA THR A 67 -5.29 -32.55 -41.32
C THR A 67 -5.90 -33.52 -40.31
N THR A 68 -6.82 -33.04 -39.47
CA THR A 68 -7.73 -33.90 -38.72
C THR A 68 -9.07 -33.92 -39.43
N LEU A 69 -9.25 -35.00 -40.20
CA LEU A 69 -10.54 -35.45 -40.71
C LEU A 69 -11.57 -35.45 -39.56
N PRO A 70 -12.74 -34.80 -39.70
CA PRO A 70 -13.82 -35.02 -38.75
C PRO A 70 -14.35 -36.43 -38.98
N GLY A 71 -14.17 -37.27 -37.95
CA GLY A 71 -14.89 -38.52 -37.81
C GLY A 71 -16.40 -38.28 -37.88
N ASN A 72 -16.99 -38.81 -38.94
CA ASN A 72 -18.27 -39.51 -38.95
C ASN A 72 -19.49 -38.85 -38.23
N GLN A 73 -19.89 -37.63 -38.63
CA GLN A 73 -21.32 -37.27 -38.70
C GLN A 73 -21.76 -36.73 -40.09
N PRO A 74 -21.72 -37.50 -41.18
CA PRO A 74 -22.41 -37.16 -42.42
C PRO A 74 -23.61 -38.11 -42.59
N PRO A 75 -24.78 -37.73 -42.05
CA PRO A 75 -25.93 -37.69 -42.96
C PRO A 75 -26.76 -36.39 -42.85
N ARG A 76 -26.78 -35.71 -41.70
CA ARG A 76 -27.82 -34.70 -41.40
C ARG A 76 -27.62 -33.34 -42.10
N VAL A 77 -26.38 -32.84 -42.17
CA VAL A 77 -26.07 -31.57 -42.86
C VAL A 77 -26.24 -31.70 -44.37
N LEU A 78 -25.86 -32.85 -44.93
CA LEU A 78 -26.03 -33.14 -46.35
C LEU A 78 -27.52 -33.23 -46.74
N ILE A 79 -28.36 -33.84 -45.89
CA ILE A 79 -29.82 -33.89 -46.09
C ILE A 79 -30.44 -32.50 -45.95
N LEU A 80 -29.96 -31.63 -45.04
CA LEU A 80 -30.43 -30.25 -44.94
C LEU A 80 -30.14 -29.45 -46.22
N LEU A 81 -28.93 -29.57 -46.77
CA LEU A 81 -28.56 -28.93 -48.04
C LEU A 81 -29.38 -29.48 -49.23
N LEU A 82 -29.66 -30.78 -49.23
CA LEU A 82 -30.56 -31.41 -50.21
C LEU A 82 -32.00 -30.88 -50.07
N ALA A 83 -32.52 -30.73 -48.85
CA ALA A 83 -33.85 -30.19 -48.59
C ALA A 83 -33.98 -28.72 -49.02
N ILE A 84 -32.95 -27.90 -48.76
CA ILE A 84 -32.88 -26.51 -49.22
C ILE A 84 -32.82 -26.45 -50.76
N SER A 85 -32.07 -27.36 -51.39
CA SER A 85 -31.98 -27.44 -52.85
C SER A 85 -33.31 -27.87 -53.49
N ILE A 86 -34.03 -28.82 -52.88
CA ILE A 86 -35.39 -29.22 -53.29
C ILE A 86 -36.39 -28.09 -53.09
N MET A 87 -36.27 -27.32 -51.99
CA MET A 87 -37.11 -26.15 -51.74
C MET A 87 -36.92 -25.07 -52.81
N PHE A 88 -35.67 -24.80 -53.19
CA PHE A 88 -35.34 -23.81 -54.24
C PHE A 88 -35.77 -24.28 -55.63
N LEU A 89 -35.58 -25.57 -55.94
CA LEU A 89 -36.00 -26.18 -57.20
C LEU A 89 -37.55 -26.25 -57.31
N GLY A 90 -38.25 -26.53 -56.21
CA GLY A 90 -39.71 -26.51 -56.13
C GLY A 90 -40.28 -25.11 -56.35
N GLY A 91 -39.62 -24.07 -55.83
CA GLY A 91 -39.95 -22.67 -56.10
C GLY A 91 -39.72 -22.30 -57.57
N ALA A 92 -38.61 -22.72 -58.17
CA ALA A 92 -38.30 -22.44 -59.58
C ALA A 92 -39.26 -23.14 -60.56
N LEU A 93 -39.78 -24.31 -60.20
CA LEU A 93 -40.77 -25.07 -61.00
C LEU A 93 -42.23 -24.71 -60.68
N ASN A 94 -42.46 -23.70 -59.83
CA ASN A 94 -43.78 -23.20 -59.39
C ASN A 94 -44.70 -24.28 -58.78
N SER A 95 -44.12 -25.32 -58.17
CA SER A 95 -44.86 -26.43 -57.54
C SER A 95 -44.98 -26.22 -56.03
N PHE A 96 -46.15 -25.75 -55.61
CA PHE A 96 -46.44 -25.38 -54.21
C PHE A 96 -46.23 -26.52 -53.21
N TRP A 97 -46.69 -27.73 -53.56
CA TRP A 97 -46.64 -28.88 -52.65
C TRP A 97 -45.21 -29.38 -52.39
N VAL A 98 -44.34 -29.32 -53.40
CA VAL A 98 -42.93 -29.74 -53.26
C VAL A 98 -42.15 -28.75 -52.41
N SER A 99 -42.44 -27.44 -52.53
CA SER A 99 -41.81 -26.40 -51.72
C SER A 99 -42.19 -26.49 -50.24
N ILE A 100 -43.47 -26.75 -49.93
CA ILE A 100 -43.93 -26.95 -48.55
C ILE A 100 -43.32 -28.21 -47.94
N ALA A 101 -43.32 -29.33 -48.66
CA ALA A 101 -42.72 -30.56 -48.18
C ALA A 101 -41.21 -30.38 -47.89
N GLY A 102 -40.48 -29.71 -48.79
CA GLY A 102 -39.07 -29.38 -48.59
C GLY A 102 -38.83 -28.45 -47.39
N SER A 103 -39.70 -27.45 -47.20
CA SER A 103 -39.61 -26.49 -46.08
C SER A 103 -39.87 -27.16 -44.74
N ILE A 104 -40.89 -28.02 -44.65
CA ILE A 104 -41.22 -28.76 -43.42
C ILE A 104 -40.08 -29.69 -43.04
N VAL A 105 -39.56 -30.46 -44.00
CA VAL A 105 -38.42 -31.37 -43.77
C VAL A 105 -37.17 -30.58 -43.36
N GLY A 106 -36.89 -29.45 -44.04
CA GLY A 106 -35.79 -28.56 -43.67
C GLY A 106 -35.92 -27.98 -42.26
N LEU A 107 -37.11 -27.54 -41.88
CA LEU A 107 -37.39 -27.00 -40.55
C LEU A 107 -37.20 -28.07 -39.45
N ILE A 108 -37.72 -29.29 -39.65
CA ILE A 108 -37.61 -30.38 -38.69
C ILE A 108 -36.13 -30.74 -38.46
N ILE A 109 -35.34 -30.81 -39.53
CA ILE A 109 -33.92 -31.13 -39.45
C ILE A 109 -33.12 -29.99 -38.81
N ALA A 110 -33.44 -28.74 -39.15
CA ALA A 110 -32.81 -27.56 -38.53
C ALA A 110 -33.07 -27.52 -37.01
N ILE A 111 -34.31 -27.79 -36.58
CA ILE A 111 -34.65 -27.88 -35.16
C ILE A 111 -33.88 -29.02 -34.49
N GLN A 112 -33.80 -30.21 -35.11
CA GLN A 112 -33.04 -31.33 -34.55
C GLN A 112 -31.53 -31.04 -34.41
N ILE A 113 -30.93 -30.31 -35.34
CA ILE A 113 -29.51 -29.94 -35.29
C ILE A 113 -29.26 -28.91 -34.18
N LEU A 114 -30.15 -27.91 -34.06
CA LEU A 114 -30.01 -26.84 -33.07
C LEU A 114 -30.38 -27.29 -31.64
N TRP A 115 -31.22 -28.32 -31.50
CA TRP A 115 -31.69 -28.79 -30.19
C TRP A 115 -30.58 -29.27 -29.26
N ALA A 116 -29.56 -29.98 -29.79
CA ALA A 116 -28.47 -30.50 -28.97
C ALA A 116 -27.60 -29.40 -28.31
N PRO A 117 -27.05 -28.42 -29.06
CA PRO A 117 -26.30 -27.32 -28.45
C PRO A 117 -27.19 -26.37 -27.63
N LEU A 118 -28.44 -26.14 -28.04
CA LEU A 118 -29.38 -25.30 -27.29
C LEU A 118 -29.74 -25.93 -25.94
N ARG A 119 -29.92 -27.25 -25.88
CA ARG A 119 -30.14 -27.99 -24.63
C ARG A 119 -28.94 -27.86 -23.70
N HIS A 120 -27.71 -27.93 -24.21
CA HIS A 120 -26.51 -27.79 -23.38
C HIS A 120 -26.44 -26.38 -22.76
N LEU A 121 -26.66 -25.33 -23.56
CA LEU A 121 -26.70 -23.95 -23.07
C LEU A 121 -27.81 -23.71 -22.05
N LEU A 122 -29.02 -24.23 -22.28
CA LEU A 122 -30.15 -24.14 -21.36
C LEU A 122 -29.89 -24.89 -20.04
N VAL A 123 -29.16 -26.00 -20.08
CA VAL A 123 -28.83 -26.80 -18.91
C VAL A 123 -27.68 -26.18 -18.10
N GLU A 124 -26.73 -25.55 -18.78
CA GLU A 124 -25.55 -24.92 -18.17
C GLU A 124 -25.84 -23.55 -17.55
N PHE A 125 -26.75 -22.75 -18.14
CA PHE A 125 -27.10 -21.42 -17.63
C PHE A 125 -28.24 -21.40 -16.60
N ILE A 126 -29.07 -22.44 -16.50
CA ILE A 126 -30.27 -22.43 -15.63
C ILE A 126 -30.26 -23.64 -14.68
N PRO A 127 -30.17 -23.44 -13.35
CA PRO A 127 -30.24 -24.50 -12.33
C PRO A 127 -31.56 -25.29 -12.37
N GLU A 128 -31.54 -26.57 -11.96
CA GLU A 128 -32.69 -27.50 -12.01
C GLU A 128 -33.98 -26.93 -11.38
N GLN A 129 -33.88 -26.17 -10.29
CA GLN A 129 -35.04 -25.59 -9.60
C GLN A 129 -35.68 -24.40 -10.36
N GLU A 130 -34.89 -23.62 -11.10
CA GLU A 130 -35.40 -22.45 -11.83
C GLU A 130 -36.02 -22.83 -13.18
N ARG A 131 -35.63 -23.99 -13.76
CA ARG A 131 -36.22 -24.48 -15.02
C ARG A 131 -37.72 -24.77 -14.86
N ALA A 132 -38.12 -25.40 -13.77
CA ALA A 132 -39.52 -25.71 -13.50
C ALA A 132 -40.37 -24.44 -13.32
N ILE A 133 -39.80 -23.40 -12.69
CA ILE A 133 -40.47 -22.11 -12.48
C ILE A 133 -40.58 -21.33 -13.79
N LEU A 134 -39.52 -21.31 -14.61
CA LEU A 134 -39.54 -20.64 -15.93
C LEU A 134 -40.51 -21.32 -16.89
N PHE A 135 -40.44 -22.64 -17.07
CA PHE A 135 -41.38 -23.34 -17.95
C PHE A 135 -42.81 -23.30 -17.38
N GLY A 136 -42.98 -23.48 -16.07
CA GLY A 136 -44.28 -23.39 -15.41
C GLY A 136 -44.92 -22.01 -15.56
N SER A 137 -44.16 -20.92 -15.40
CA SER A 137 -44.66 -19.55 -15.55
C SER A 137 -44.97 -19.20 -17.01
N VAL A 138 -44.14 -19.61 -17.97
CA VAL A 138 -44.37 -19.33 -19.39
C VAL A 138 -45.58 -20.10 -19.91
N PHE A 139 -45.64 -21.42 -19.69
CA PHE A 139 -46.79 -22.21 -20.13
C PHE A 139 -48.05 -21.90 -19.32
N GLY A 140 -47.92 -21.59 -18.03
CA GLY A 140 -49.02 -21.11 -17.19
C GLY A 140 -49.58 -19.77 -17.69
N ALA A 141 -48.73 -18.83 -18.07
CA ALA A 141 -49.16 -17.55 -18.65
C ALA A 141 -49.86 -17.74 -19.99
N ILE A 142 -49.36 -18.61 -20.87
CA ILE A 142 -50.00 -18.93 -22.16
C ILE A 142 -51.37 -19.59 -21.93
N ALA A 143 -51.47 -20.54 -20.99
CA ALA A 143 -52.73 -21.18 -20.65
C ALA A 143 -53.74 -20.20 -20.03
N LEU A 144 -53.27 -19.30 -19.16
CA LEU A 144 -54.09 -18.25 -18.56
C LEU A 144 -54.58 -17.25 -19.61
N LEU A 145 -53.71 -16.81 -20.53
CA LEU A 145 -54.07 -15.92 -21.64
C LEU A 145 -55.08 -16.60 -22.57
N GLY A 146 -54.87 -17.87 -22.91
CA GLY A 146 -55.82 -18.65 -23.71
C GLY A 146 -57.18 -18.80 -23.02
N PHE A 147 -57.20 -19.08 -21.72
CA PHE A 147 -58.43 -19.17 -20.92
C PHE A 147 -59.18 -17.84 -20.83
N LEU A 148 -58.46 -16.74 -20.61
CA LEU A 148 -59.03 -15.39 -20.58
C LEU A 148 -59.56 -14.95 -21.95
N GLN A 149 -58.94 -15.40 -23.04
CA GLN A 149 -59.40 -15.15 -24.40
C GLN A 149 -60.69 -15.91 -24.72
N ILE A 150 -60.82 -17.17 -24.28
CA ILE A 150 -61.99 -18.01 -24.51
C ILE A 150 -63.19 -17.57 -23.65
N THR A 151 -62.95 -17.14 -22.41
CA THR A 151 -64.01 -16.67 -21.49
C THR A 151 -64.57 -15.29 -21.86
N GLY A 152 -64.01 -14.62 -22.88
CA GLY A 152 -64.50 -13.32 -23.35
C GLY A 152 -64.27 -12.17 -22.36
N VAL A 153 -63.53 -12.42 -21.28
CA VAL A 153 -63.23 -11.47 -20.21
C VAL A 153 -62.52 -10.22 -20.76
N PHE A 154 -61.65 -10.37 -21.77
CA PHE A 154 -61.02 -9.24 -22.46
C PHE A 154 -62.03 -8.27 -23.08
N ARG A 155 -63.18 -8.76 -23.54
CA ARG A 155 -64.24 -7.94 -24.16
C ARG A 155 -65.02 -7.15 -23.11
N GLN A 156 -65.20 -7.72 -21.91
CA GLN A 156 -65.90 -7.12 -20.77
C GLN A 156 -65.02 -6.15 -19.97
N ILE A 157 -63.72 -6.43 -19.90
CA ILE A 157 -62.71 -5.49 -19.39
C ILE A 157 -62.59 -4.31 -20.35
N GLY A 158 -62.59 -4.53 -21.68
CA GLY A 158 -62.49 -3.46 -22.66
C GLY A 158 -63.60 -2.39 -22.55
N THR A 159 -64.84 -2.79 -22.26
CA THR A 159 -65.95 -1.84 -22.03
C THR A 159 -65.88 -1.17 -20.66
N SER A 160 -65.39 -1.87 -19.63
CA SER A 160 -65.16 -1.29 -18.30
C SER A 160 -63.98 -0.29 -18.29
N LEU A 161 -62.93 -0.56 -19.07
CA LEU A 161 -61.80 0.35 -19.29
C LEU A 161 -62.16 1.56 -20.16
N ALA A 162 -63.12 1.42 -21.07
CA ALA A 162 -63.59 2.54 -21.89
C ALA A 162 -64.32 3.62 -21.05
N ASN A 163 -64.92 3.24 -19.92
CA ASN A 163 -65.58 4.16 -18.98
C ASN A 163 -64.64 4.75 -17.92
N LEU A 164 -63.38 4.33 -17.87
CA LEU A 164 -62.38 4.94 -17.00
C LEU A 164 -61.94 6.28 -17.61
N GLY A 165 -61.97 7.34 -16.81
CA GLY A 165 -61.53 8.67 -17.22
C GLY A 165 -60.02 8.68 -17.47
N TRP A 166 -59.62 8.42 -18.72
CA TRP A 166 -58.23 8.39 -19.16
C TRP A 166 -57.48 9.70 -18.86
N ASP A 167 -58.19 10.83 -18.75
CA ASP A 167 -57.65 12.12 -18.36
C ASP A 167 -57.06 12.14 -16.94
N ALA A 168 -57.72 11.47 -15.97
CA ALA A 168 -57.24 11.40 -14.59
C ALA A 168 -56.01 10.50 -14.45
N ILE A 169 -55.93 9.44 -15.26
CA ILE A 169 -54.78 8.53 -15.32
C ILE A 169 -53.58 9.24 -15.97
N GLY A 170 -53.81 10.05 -16.99
CA GLY A 170 -52.77 10.89 -17.62
C GLY A 170 -52.13 11.87 -16.64
N ALA A 171 -52.94 12.60 -15.87
CA ALA A 171 -52.44 13.54 -14.85
C ALA A 171 -51.61 12.86 -13.74
N LEU A 172 -52.01 11.66 -13.32
CA LEU A 172 -51.21 10.85 -12.38
C LEU A 172 -49.87 10.41 -13.01
N GLY A 173 -49.88 10.08 -14.30
CA GLY A 173 -48.67 9.74 -15.05
C GLY A 173 -47.66 10.88 -15.11
N GLU A 174 -48.12 12.13 -15.28
CA GLU A 174 -47.25 13.32 -15.26
C GLU A 174 -46.62 13.55 -13.88
N VAL A 175 -47.40 13.43 -12.80
CA VAL A 175 -46.89 13.57 -11.43
C VAL A 175 -45.89 12.47 -11.10
N LEU A 176 -46.19 11.21 -11.45
CA LEU A 176 -45.27 10.09 -11.26
C LEU A 176 -43.99 10.25 -12.09
N GLY A 177 -44.11 10.76 -13.31
CA GLY A 177 -42.98 11.09 -14.18
C GLY A 177 -42.08 12.17 -13.57
N ALA A 178 -42.66 13.26 -13.06
CA ALA A 178 -41.93 14.33 -12.40
C ALA A 178 -41.21 13.83 -11.13
N ILE A 179 -41.87 13.01 -10.31
CA ILE A 179 -41.25 12.37 -9.14
C ILE A 179 -40.09 11.47 -9.57
N GLY A 180 -40.27 10.69 -10.63
CA GLY A 180 -39.22 9.85 -11.21
C GLY A 180 -38.01 10.66 -11.66
N GLN A 181 -38.22 11.78 -12.35
CA GLN A 181 -37.14 12.67 -12.77
C GLN A 181 -36.39 13.29 -11.58
N ILE A 182 -37.12 13.71 -10.54
CA ILE A 182 -36.50 14.22 -9.31
C ILE A 182 -35.65 13.13 -8.63
N LEU A 183 -36.17 11.90 -8.53
CA LEU A 183 -35.43 10.77 -7.96
C LEU A 183 -34.17 10.44 -8.76
N ILE A 184 -34.25 10.43 -10.10
CA ILE A 184 -33.10 10.21 -10.98
C ILE A 184 -32.06 11.32 -10.79
N ALA A 185 -32.49 12.59 -10.70
CA ALA A 185 -31.61 13.71 -10.47
C ALA A 185 -30.89 13.60 -9.10
N ILE A 186 -31.63 13.24 -8.04
CA ILE A 186 -31.05 12.99 -6.70
C ILE A 186 -30.03 11.85 -6.75
N LEU A 187 -30.37 10.74 -7.41
CA LEU A 187 -29.47 9.59 -7.56
C LEU A 187 -28.20 9.97 -8.34
N ALA A 188 -28.33 10.76 -9.40
CA ALA A 188 -27.19 11.23 -10.19
C ALA A 188 -26.25 12.12 -9.35
N VAL A 189 -26.79 13.03 -8.54
CA VAL A 189 -26.00 13.86 -7.61
C VAL A 189 -25.29 12.99 -6.58
N TYR A 190 -25.98 12.00 -6.01
CA TYR A 190 -25.38 11.07 -5.06
C TYR A 190 -24.22 10.27 -5.67
N ILE A 191 -24.41 9.71 -6.87
CA ILE A 191 -23.37 8.96 -7.59
C ILE A 191 -22.17 9.88 -7.87
N ALA A 192 -22.40 11.10 -8.37
CA ALA A 192 -21.34 12.06 -8.65
C ALA A 192 -20.54 12.41 -7.39
N TRP A 193 -21.23 12.65 -6.26
CA TRP A 193 -20.57 12.92 -4.97
C TRP A 193 -19.74 11.72 -4.50
N ARG A 194 -20.28 10.49 -4.59
CA ARG A 194 -19.55 9.25 -4.25
C ARG A 194 -18.33 9.05 -5.14
N GLN A 195 -18.45 9.29 -6.44
CA GLN A 195 -17.35 9.18 -7.39
C GLN A 195 -16.25 10.20 -7.11
N TYR A 196 -16.62 11.45 -6.78
CA TYR A 196 -15.66 12.48 -6.38
C TYR A 196 -14.85 12.09 -5.15
N ILE A 197 -15.52 11.57 -4.10
CA ILE A 197 -14.85 11.12 -2.88
C ILE A 197 -13.85 9.99 -3.21
N ILE A 198 -14.29 8.97 -3.96
CA ILE A 198 -13.43 7.84 -4.34
C ILE A 198 -12.21 8.32 -5.13
N SER A 199 -12.40 9.23 -6.10
CA SER A 199 -11.31 9.76 -6.92
C SER A 199 -10.29 10.53 -6.07
N ARG A 200 -10.75 11.38 -5.16
CA ARG A 200 -9.87 12.17 -4.30
C ARG A 200 -9.06 11.27 -3.37
N ASP A 201 -9.71 10.28 -2.76
CA ASP A 201 -9.06 9.35 -1.85
C ASP A 201 -8.02 8.50 -2.61
N LEU A 202 -8.34 8.06 -3.84
CA LEU A 202 -7.39 7.36 -4.71
C LEU A 202 -6.16 8.23 -5.05
N THR A 203 -6.35 9.52 -5.33
CA THR A 203 -5.24 10.45 -5.58
C THR A 203 -4.32 10.61 -4.37
N ILE A 204 -4.89 10.73 -3.16
CA ILE A 204 -4.11 10.85 -1.92
C ILE A 204 -3.32 9.57 -1.64
N GLN A 205 -3.97 8.41 -1.81
CA GLN A 205 -3.31 7.11 -1.69
C GLN A 205 -2.19 6.97 -2.71
N GLN A 206 -2.42 7.35 -3.96
CA GLN A 206 -1.41 7.29 -5.02
C GLN A 206 -0.20 8.17 -4.70
N ASN A 207 -0.39 9.41 -4.23
CA ASN A 207 0.72 10.28 -3.83
C ASN A 207 1.56 9.66 -2.71
N THR A 208 0.91 9.06 -1.71
CA THR A 208 1.58 8.39 -0.60
C THR A 208 2.37 7.16 -1.06
N ILE A 209 1.77 6.34 -1.93
CA ILE A 209 2.42 5.15 -2.51
C ILE A 209 3.63 5.57 -3.36
N THR A 210 3.48 6.57 -4.23
CA THR A 210 4.56 7.07 -5.07
C THR A 210 5.70 7.63 -4.23
N GLN A 211 5.41 8.37 -3.15
CA GLN A 211 6.44 8.82 -2.22
C GLN A 211 7.15 7.64 -1.55
N GLN A 212 6.42 6.63 -1.07
CA GLN A 212 7.02 5.47 -0.42
C GLN A 212 7.92 4.70 -1.39
N GLN A 213 7.48 4.46 -2.63
CA GLN A 213 8.31 3.84 -3.67
C GLN A 213 9.56 4.66 -3.99
N THR A 214 9.45 5.99 -4.02
CA THR A 214 10.60 6.87 -4.26
C THR A 214 11.61 6.78 -3.12
N ILE A 215 11.13 6.74 -1.87
CA ILE A 215 11.97 6.57 -0.68
C ILE A 215 12.64 5.18 -0.67
N ASP A 216 11.90 4.12 -1.00
CA ASP A 216 12.44 2.76 -1.03
C ASP A 216 13.51 2.61 -2.14
N ALA A 217 13.27 3.19 -3.32
CA ALA A 217 14.26 3.26 -4.39
C ALA A 217 15.50 4.07 -4.00
N TYR A 218 15.32 5.14 -3.22
CA TYR A 218 16.43 5.89 -2.64
C TYR A 218 17.22 5.04 -1.64
N PHE A 219 16.57 4.31 -0.73
CA PHE A 219 17.26 3.44 0.23
C PHE A 219 18.06 2.36 -0.46
N GLN A 220 17.48 1.68 -1.44
CA GLN A 220 18.20 0.70 -2.23
C GLN A 220 19.41 1.34 -2.94
N GLY A 221 19.19 2.48 -3.61
CA GLY A 221 20.26 3.15 -4.34
C GLY A 221 21.37 3.75 -3.46
N ILE A 222 21.13 4.00 -2.18
CA ILE A 222 22.18 4.37 -1.22
C ILE A 222 22.89 3.12 -0.70
N SER A 223 22.15 2.05 -0.38
CA SER A 223 22.75 0.78 0.03
C SER A 223 23.69 0.24 -1.03
N ASP A 224 23.26 0.18 -2.30
CA ASP A 224 24.05 -0.32 -3.42
C ASP A 224 25.28 0.54 -3.72
N LEU A 225 25.27 1.82 -3.29
CA LEU A 225 26.35 2.78 -3.56
C LEU A 225 27.42 2.79 -2.48
N VAL A 226 27.05 2.42 -1.25
CA VAL A 226 27.88 2.61 -0.06
C VAL A 226 28.26 1.25 0.57
N LEU A 227 27.63 0.16 0.14
CA LEU A 227 27.93 -1.19 0.62
C LEU A 227 28.60 -2.03 -0.49
N ASP A 228 29.54 -2.86 -0.09
CA ASP A 228 30.15 -3.90 -0.94
C ASP A 228 29.27 -5.15 -1.07
N GLU A 229 29.76 -6.16 -1.80
CA GLU A 229 29.03 -7.43 -2.02
C GLU A 229 28.82 -8.22 -0.71
N GLU A 230 29.67 -8.00 0.28
CA GLU A 230 29.58 -8.58 1.61
C GLU A 230 28.68 -7.78 2.57
N GLY A 231 28.16 -6.63 2.14
CA GLY A 231 27.31 -5.74 2.94
C GLY A 231 28.06 -4.88 3.95
N LEU A 232 29.39 -4.73 3.78
CA LEU A 232 30.23 -3.82 4.54
C LEU A 232 30.28 -2.45 3.88
N LEU A 233 30.53 -1.42 4.69
CA LEU A 233 30.58 -0.04 4.26
C LEU A 233 31.87 0.20 3.47
N GLU A 234 31.73 0.32 2.15
CA GLU A 234 32.79 0.68 1.23
C GLU A 234 32.34 1.92 0.45
N ASP A 235 32.66 3.10 0.99
CA ASP A 235 32.33 4.37 0.36
C ASP A 235 33.57 5.17 -0.02
N TRP A 236 33.68 5.42 -1.32
CA TRP A 236 34.73 6.25 -1.90
C TRP A 236 34.32 7.73 -1.88
N PRO A 237 35.28 8.68 -1.93
CA PRO A 237 34.95 10.11 -1.95
C PRO A 237 33.95 10.52 -3.05
N GLN A 238 33.98 9.84 -4.21
CA GLN A 238 33.06 10.09 -5.31
C GLN A 238 31.66 9.55 -5.04
N GLU A 239 31.56 8.35 -4.44
CA GLU A 239 30.28 7.73 -4.06
C GLU A 239 29.59 8.54 -2.96
N ARG A 240 30.35 9.07 -1.99
CA ARG A 240 29.83 10.03 -1.01
C ARG A 240 29.23 11.27 -1.67
N ALA A 241 29.93 11.87 -2.62
CA ALA A 241 29.42 13.04 -3.34
C ALA A 241 28.12 12.71 -4.12
N ILE A 242 28.03 11.52 -4.71
CA ILE A 242 26.81 11.03 -5.38
C ILE A 242 25.69 10.79 -4.36
N ALA A 243 26.00 10.18 -3.22
CA ALA A 243 25.06 9.92 -2.14
C ALA A 243 24.49 11.22 -1.56
N GLU A 244 25.34 12.24 -1.36
CA GLU A 244 24.94 13.58 -0.94
C GLU A 244 24.02 14.24 -1.98
N GLY A 245 24.39 14.19 -3.26
CA GLY A 245 23.55 14.73 -4.35
C GLY A 245 22.18 14.04 -4.42
N ARG A 246 22.15 12.71 -4.32
CA ARG A 246 20.89 11.94 -4.26
C ARG A 246 20.05 12.28 -3.05
N THR A 247 20.68 12.46 -1.89
CA THR A 247 20.01 12.82 -0.63
C THR A 247 19.38 14.21 -0.71
N ALA A 248 20.10 15.18 -1.26
CA ALA A 248 19.55 16.51 -1.51
C ALA A 248 18.35 16.48 -2.48
N ALA A 249 18.45 15.71 -3.56
CA ALA A 249 17.38 15.56 -4.54
C ALA A 249 16.11 14.95 -3.93
N ILE A 250 16.22 13.85 -3.17
CA ILE A 250 15.06 13.22 -2.53
C ILE A 250 14.41 14.15 -1.49
N PHE A 251 15.18 14.92 -0.73
CA PHE A 251 14.61 15.86 0.25
C PHE A 251 13.74 16.94 -0.38
N SER A 252 14.00 17.33 -1.63
CA SER A 252 13.16 18.28 -2.37
C SER A 252 11.85 17.69 -2.87
N SER A 253 11.74 16.37 -3.01
CA SER A 253 10.55 15.69 -3.57
C SER A 253 9.66 15.03 -2.51
N VAL A 254 10.12 14.95 -1.26
CA VAL A 254 9.37 14.35 -0.15
C VAL A 254 8.85 15.38 0.85
N ASP A 255 7.77 15.01 1.52
CA ASP A 255 7.18 15.80 2.61
C ASP A 255 7.98 15.68 3.93
N ALA A 256 7.50 16.34 4.99
CA ALA A 256 8.16 16.31 6.30
C ALA A 256 8.33 14.86 6.84
N SER A 257 7.29 14.03 6.71
CA SER A 257 7.30 12.63 7.15
C SER A 257 8.35 11.81 6.39
N GLY A 258 8.42 11.97 5.06
CA GLY A 258 9.43 11.33 4.22
C GLY A 258 10.85 11.74 4.59
N LYS A 259 11.10 13.05 4.81
CA LYS A 259 12.42 13.55 5.26
C LYS A 259 12.84 12.91 6.58
N ALA A 260 11.92 12.82 7.54
CA ALA A 260 12.19 12.21 8.83
C ALA A 260 12.51 10.71 8.72
N LYS A 261 11.78 9.95 7.87
CA LYS A 261 12.11 8.54 7.58
C LYS A 261 13.53 8.40 7.02
N ILE A 262 13.92 9.26 6.08
CA ILE A 262 15.24 9.22 5.48
C ILE A 262 16.32 9.56 6.51
N ILE A 263 16.17 10.65 7.27
CA ILE A 263 17.12 11.04 8.33
C ILE A 263 17.31 9.89 9.33
N ARG A 264 16.22 9.22 9.72
CA ARG A 264 16.28 8.06 10.62
C ARG A 264 16.99 6.87 10.02
N PHE A 265 16.74 6.56 8.75
CA PHE A 265 17.45 5.51 8.04
C PHE A 265 18.96 5.81 8.00
N LEU A 266 19.34 6.99 7.53
CA LEU A 266 20.73 7.41 7.42
C LEU A 266 21.45 7.41 8.77
N SER A 267 20.78 7.85 9.84
CA SER A 267 21.33 7.81 11.19
C SER A 267 21.52 6.38 11.71
N ARG A 268 20.54 5.50 11.51
CA ARG A 268 20.60 4.10 12.00
C ARG A 268 21.65 3.28 11.26
N ALA A 269 21.83 3.55 9.97
CA ALA A 269 22.89 2.95 9.16
C ALA A 269 24.28 3.58 9.41
N ARG A 270 24.42 4.48 10.40
CA ARG A 270 25.65 5.25 10.70
C ARG A 270 26.22 6.03 9.51
N LEU A 271 25.40 6.33 8.49
CA LEU A 271 25.80 7.11 7.32
C LEU A 271 25.96 8.60 7.65
N LEU A 272 25.23 9.06 8.66
CA LEU A 272 25.37 10.42 9.20
C LEU A 272 26.50 10.52 10.21
N SER A 273 26.95 9.43 10.83
CA SER A 273 27.92 9.50 11.92
C SER A 273 29.35 9.67 11.41
N PRO A 274 30.22 10.40 12.12
CA PRO A 274 31.60 10.61 11.71
C PRO A 274 32.41 9.34 12.00
N LEU A 275 32.70 8.57 10.95
CA LEU A 275 33.40 7.29 11.07
C LEU A 275 34.91 7.49 10.96
N LYS A 276 35.66 6.77 11.79
CA LYS A 276 37.10 6.69 11.70
C LYS A 276 37.47 5.94 10.43
N ARG A 277 38.41 6.49 9.68
CA ARG A 277 38.87 5.91 8.42
C ARG A 277 40.36 5.69 8.44
N ASP A 278 40.78 4.70 7.66
CA ASP A 278 42.20 4.56 7.38
C ASP A 278 42.70 5.75 6.53
N LEU A 279 43.99 6.07 6.63
CA LEU A 279 44.59 7.22 5.97
C LEU A 279 45.00 6.94 4.50
N ARG A 280 44.82 5.72 3.99
CA ARG A 280 45.39 5.29 2.69
C ARG A 280 44.32 4.97 1.65
N LEU A 281 43.36 4.13 2.02
CA LEU A 281 42.23 3.66 1.22
C LEU A 281 40.94 4.40 1.59
N GLY A 282 40.90 5.07 2.75
CA GLY A 282 39.73 5.81 3.22
C GLY A 282 38.59 4.89 3.65
N ARG A 283 38.83 3.61 3.91
CA ARG A 283 37.80 2.67 4.37
C ARG A 283 37.43 2.93 5.82
N ALA A 284 36.17 2.70 6.16
CA ALA A 284 35.70 2.79 7.54
C ALA A 284 36.35 1.69 8.38
N ILE A 285 36.86 2.06 9.55
CA ILE A 285 37.50 1.13 10.47
C ILE A 285 36.41 0.49 11.35
N LEU A 286 36.54 -0.81 11.59
CA LEU A 286 35.65 -1.54 12.50
C LEU A 286 36.01 -1.31 13.97
N ASP A 287 35.00 -1.26 14.83
CA ASP A 287 35.16 -1.09 16.28
C ASP A 287 35.54 -2.37 17.05
N GLY A 288 35.68 -3.49 16.33
CA GLY A 288 35.97 -4.81 16.90
C GLY A 288 34.75 -5.57 17.43
N THR A 289 33.56 -4.97 17.41
CA THR A 289 32.29 -5.60 17.83
C THR A 289 31.32 -5.84 16.67
N GLY A 290 31.81 -5.67 15.43
CA GLY A 290 31.01 -5.79 14.21
C GLY A 290 30.35 -4.47 13.77
N GLY A 291 30.65 -3.35 14.43
CA GLY A 291 30.25 -2.01 14.01
C GLY A 291 31.43 -1.20 13.47
N TYR A 292 31.17 0.06 13.13
CA TYR A 292 32.19 1.02 12.69
C TYR A 292 32.66 1.88 13.85
N GLU A 293 33.98 2.07 13.97
CA GLU A 293 34.60 2.93 14.97
C GLU A 293 34.24 4.40 14.65
N GLU A 294 33.61 5.09 15.61
CA GLU A 294 33.31 6.52 15.49
C GLU A 294 34.53 7.36 15.85
N ASP A 295 34.85 8.36 15.03
CA ASP A 295 35.80 9.41 15.37
C ASP A 295 35.11 10.77 15.20
N ARG A 296 34.65 11.36 16.30
CA ARG A 296 33.91 12.62 16.26
C ARG A 296 34.78 13.84 15.93
N VAL A 297 36.11 13.72 16.03
CA VAL A 297 37.02 14.86 15.84
C VAL A 297 37.56 14.88 14.41
N ARG A 298 37.91 13.72 13.85
CA ARG A 298 38.53 13.60 12.52
C ARG A 298 37.81 12.63 11.59
N GLY A 299 36.78 11.96 12.06
CA GLY A 299 36.01 11.02 11.26
C GLY A 299 35.27 11.72 10.13
N VAL A 300 34.99 10.94 9.09
CA VAL A 300 34.34 11.42 7.87
C VAL A 300 33.00 10.74 7.77
N ARG A 301 31.94 11.54 7.64
CA ARG A 301 30.58 11.08 7.43
C ARG A 301 30.45 10.53 6.01
N VAL A 302 29.57 9.57 5.80
CA VAL A 302 29.24 9.12 4.45
C VAL A 302 28.42 10.20 3.74
N ILE A 303 27.45 10.76 4.45
CA ILE A 303 26.57 11.81 3.94
C ILE A 303 26.63 12.99 4.89
N ASP A 304 27.15 14.13 4.42
CA ASP A 304 27.01 15.41 5.11
C ASP A 304 25.67 16.06 4.75
N LEU A 305 24.81 16.24 5.74
CA LEU A 305 23.53 16.93 5.56
C LEU A 305 23.70 18.42 5.27
N GLY A 306 24.87 19.00 5.54
CA GLY A 306 25.26 20.34 5.10
C GLY A 306 24.15 21.37 5.30
N ILE A 307 23.75 22.03 4.21
CA ILE A 307 22.63 23.00 4.15
C ILE A 307 21.26 22.38 3.79
N MET A 308 21.17 21.07 3.59
CA MET A 308 19.99 20.41 3.02
C MET A 308 18.74 20.57 3.90
N LEU A 309 18.93 20.81 5.20
CA LEU A 309 17.84 20.99 6.17
C LEU A 309 17.58 22.46 6.54
N ALA A 310 18.28 23.42 5.93
CA ALA A 310 18.03 24.83 6.17
C ALA A 310 16.64 25.23 5.63
N GLY A 311 15.80 25.79 6.50
CA GLY A 311 14.41 26.14 6.19
C GLY A 311 13.50 24.93 5.95
N ALA A 312 13.95 23.71 6.25
CA ALA A 312 13.15 22.52 6.04
C ALA A 312 11.98 22.43 7.02
N ASP A 313 10.83 21.99 6.53
CA ASP A 313 9.71 21.57 7.36
C ASP A 313 9.91 20.12 7.82
N LEU A 314 10.08 19.95 9.13
CA LEU A 314 10.19 18.69 9.86
C LEU A 314 9.15 18.64 10.99
N SER A 315 8.11 19.48 10.92
CA SER A 315 7.13 19.64 11.98
C SER A 315 6.25 18.39 12.17
N GLY A 316 5.96 18.05 13.42
CA GLY A 316 5.14 16.88 13.78
C GLY A 316 5.76 15.52 13.44
N THR A 317 7.06 15.47 13.16
CA THR A 317 7.75 14.23 12.77
C THR A 317 8.43 13.51 13.93
N ASP A 318 8.74 12.22 13.74
CA ASP A 318 9.51 11.41 14.68
C ASP A 318 10.98 11.38 14.24
N LEU A 319 11.85 12.07 14.98
CA LEU A 319 13.30 12.13 14.80
C LEU A 319 14.06 11.54 16.00
N ARG A 320 13.43 10.63 16.75
CA ARG A 320 14.05 10.00 17.91
C ARG A 320 15.32 9.24 17.53
N TRP A 321 16.31 9.32 18.40
CA TRP A 321 17.59 8.62 18.26
C TRP A 321 18.37 8.95 16.98
N THR A 322 18.05 10.08 16.33
CA THR A 322 18.74 10.50 15.11
C THR A 322 20.03 11.24 15.43
N ASP A 323 21.06 11.01 14.63
CA ASP A 323 22.29 11.79 14.62
C ASP A 323 22.16 12.92 13.61
N LEU A 324 21.85 14.11 14.12
CA LEU A 324 21.81 15.35 13.35
C LEU A 324 23.02 16.22 13.67
N SER A 325 24.07 15.67 14.28
CA SER A 325 25.23 16.47 14.69
C SER A 325 25.84 17.21 13.50
N GLU A 326 26.21 18.47 13.74
CA GLU A 326 26.77 19.39 12.74
C GLU A 326 25.84 19.83 11.60
N ALA A 327 24.61 19.31 11.51
CA ALA A 327 23.65 19.70 10.49
C ALA A 327 23.27 21.20 10.58
N ASN A 328 23.01 21.81 9.42
CA ASN A 328 22.46 23.15 9.34
C ASN A 328 20.93 23.08 9.29
N LEU A 329 20.31 23.56 10.37
CA LEU A 329 18.87 23.63 10.59
C LEU A 329 18.41 25.10 10.74
N ILE A 330 19.15 26.05 10.15
CA ILE A 330 18.77 27.48 10.18
C ILE A 330 17.35 27.63 9.67
N ARG A 331 16.48 28.28 10.44
CA ARG A 331 15.06 28.50 10.12
C ARG A 331 14.24 27.23 9.85
N ALA A 332 14.74 26.05 10.20
CA ALA A 332 13.97 24.82 10.09
C ALA A 332 12.76 24.83 11.03
N ASP A 333 11.67 24.20 10.62
CA ASP A 333 10.50 24.00 11.45
C ASP A 333 10.54 22.60 12.09
N LEU A 334 10.89 22.54 13.37
CA LEU A 334 10.91 21.35 14.23
C LEU A 334 9.76 21.42 15.26
N SER A 335 8.69 22.16 14.95
CA SER A 335 7.55 22.28 15.86
C SER A 335 6.85 20.94 16.03
N ARG A 336 6.54 20.53 17.27
CA ARG A 336 5.89 19.25 17.61
C ARG A 336 6.69 18.02 17.17
N THR A 337 7.97 18.17 16.91
CA THR A 337 8.85 17.06 16.53
C THR A 337 9.28 16.30 17.77
N ASP A 338 9.29 14.97 17.68
CA ASP A 338 9.84 14.10 18.72
C ASP A 338 11.36 13.97 18.51
N LEU A 339 12.14 14.64 19.37
CA LEU A 339 13.59 14.67 19.34
C LEU A 339 14.20 13.83 20.47
N VAL A 340 13.45 12.89 21.06
CA VAL A 340 13.92 12.09 22.19
C VAL A 340 15.25 11.41 21.83
N LYS A 341 16.29 11.71 22.61
CA LYS A 341 17.66 11.20 22.44
C LYS A 341 18.29 11.48 21.07
N ALA A 342 17.78 12.45 20.32
CA ALA A 342 18.44 12.94 19.11
C ALA A 342 19.74 13.68 19.46
N ASN A 343 20.74 13.60 18.59
CA ASN A 343 21.99 14.33 18.73
C ASN A 343 21.95 15.60 17.87
N LEU A 344 21.79 16.75 18.52
CA LEU A 344 21.84 18.08 17.91
C LEU A 344 23.17 18.80 18.22
N SER A 345 24.19 18.10 18.71
CA SER A 345 25.49 18.71 19.01
C SER A 345 26.08 19.40 17.78
N ARG A 346 26.67 20.59 17.98
CA ARG A 346 27.25 21.42 16.91
C ARG A 346 26.30 21.74 15.73
N THR A 347 24.99 21.54 15.87
CA THR A 347 24.02 21.98 14.86
C THR A 347 23.93 23.49 14.81
N ILE A 348 23.43 24.01 13.70
CA ILE A 348 23.10 25.44 13.58
C ILE A 348 21.58 25.55 13.53
N LEU A 349 20.98 25.98 14.64
CA LEU A 349 19.54 26.13 14.85
C LEU A 349 19.13 27.61 14.87
N CYS A 350 19.90 28.50 14.23
CA CYS A 350 19.56 29.92 14.24
C CYS A 350 18.17 30.17 13.65
N ASP A 351 17.32 30.88 14.39
CA ASP A 351 15.91 31.10 14.04
C ASP A 351 15.07 29.83 13.78
N ALA A 352 15.53 28.64 14.22
CA ALA A 352 14.76 27.42 14.11
C ALA A 352 13.56 27.44 15.06
N LYS A 353 12.46 26.79 14.68
CA LYS A 353 11.28 26.65 15.55
C LYS A 353 11.26 25.28 16.19
N LEU A 354 11.33 25.22 17.52
CA LEU A 354 11.22 23.99 18.32
C LEU A 354 9.97 24.04 19.23
N ARG A 355 8.89 24.66 18.74
CA ARG A 355 7.67 24.85 19.53
C ARG A 355 7.03 23.51 19.84
N TYR A 356 6.73 23.23 21.10
CA TYR A 356 6.11 21.96 21.51
C TYR A 356 6.91 20.71 21.09
N ALA A 357 8.22 20.83 20.82
CA ALA A 357 9.06 19.67 20.54
C ALA A 357 9.36 18.90 21.83
N ASP A 358 9.41 17.57 21.75
CA ASP A 358 9.86 16.73 22.86
C ASP A 358 11.39 16.67 22.86
N LEU A 359 12.02 17.31 23.85
CA LEU A 359 13.47 17.43 23.97
C LEU A 359 14.08 16.44 24.97
N ASN A 360 13.33 15.40 25.37
CA ASN A 360 13.79 14.45 26.37
C ASN A 360 15.13 13.81 25.97
N ASN A 361 16.17 14.10 26.75
CA ASN A 361 17.54 13.62 26.51
C ASN A 361 18.13 14.00 25.13
N THR A 362 17.58 14.99 24.43
CA THR A 362 18.19 15.55 23.23
C THR A 362 19.57 16.16 23.55
N ARG A 363 20.59 15.77 22.81
CA ARG A 363 21.96 16.24 23.08
C ARG A 363 22.26 17.52 22.31
N PHE A 364 22.31 18.66 22.98
CA PHE A 364 22.77 19.92 22.37
C PHE A 364 24.28 20.14 22.44
N PHE A 365 24.96 19.52 23.39
CA PHE A 365 26.39 19.66 23.65
C PHE A 365 26.95 18.38 24.29
N TYR A 366 28.27 18.26 24.36
CA TYR A 366 28.96 17.24 25.15
C TYR A 366 29.64 17.87 26.37
N GLY A 367 30.09 17.07 27.32
CA GLY A 367 30.75 17.55 28.53
C GLY A 367 29.77 18.17 29.52
N LYS A 368 30.26 19.08 30.36
CA LYS A 368 29.47 19.74 31.40
C LYS A 368 28.81 21.01 30.87
N ALA A 369 27.59 21.30 31.32
CA ALA A 369 26.81 22.45 30.82
C ALA A 369 27.51 23.80 31.07
N GLU A 370 28.28 23.91 32.15
CA GLU A 370 28.99 25.13 32.54
C GLU A 370 30.18 25.44 31.64
N ASP A 371 30.88 24.39 31.19
CA ASP A 371 32.07 24.47 30.34
C ASP A 371 31.74 24.42 28.84
N ALA A 372 30.56 23.91 28.49
CA ALA A 372 30.10 23.79 27.13
C ALA A 372 29.97 25.15 26.43
N SER A 373 30.45 25.22 25.20
CA SER A 373 30.32 26.38 24.33
C SER A 373 29.85 25.99 22.93
N PRO A 374 29.15 26.89 22.22
CA PRO A 374 28.74 26.68 20.84
C PRO A 374 29.93 26.37 19.94
N ARG A 375 29.68 25.64 18.85
CA ARG A 375 30.70 25.32 17.85
C ARG A 375 31.52 26.55 17.45
N SER A 376 32.83 26.37 17.40
CA SER A 376 33.75 27.34 16.80
C SER A 376 33.98 27.00 15.33
N ARG A 377 34.24 28.03 14.52
CA ARG A 377 34.66 27.86 13.12
C ARG A 377 36.16 27.60 13.00
N ILE A 378 36.92 27.96 14.03
CA ILE A 378 38.38 27.98 14.01
C ILE A 378 38.93 26.89 14.94
N GLU A 379 38.31 26.71 16.11
CA GLU A 379 38.78 25.77 17.12
C GLU A 379 38.09 24.41 16.98
N PRO A 380 38.83 23.29 17.12
CA PRO A 380 38.26 21.96 17.09
C PRO A 380 37.38 21.70 18.32
N PRO A 381 36.38 20.80 18.22
CA PRO A 381 35.57 20.39 19.36
C PRO A 381 36.38 19.63 20.40
N ASP A 382 36.19 19.97 21.68
CA ASP A 382 36.68 19.19 22.81
C ASP A 382 35.51 18.46 23.48
N TYR A 383 35.38 17.17 23.16
CA TYR A 383 34.33 16.29 23.71
C TYR A 383 34.55 15.89 25.17
N ARG A 384 35.72 16.16 25.76
CA ARG A 384 35.98 15.88 27.19
C ARG A 384 35.46 17.01 28.07
N THR A 385 35.72 18.25 27.69
CA THR A 385 35.28 19.43 28.45
C THR A 385 33.91 19.95 27.99
N GLY A 386 33.59 19.78 26.71
CA GLY A 386 32.37 20.30 26.09
C GLY A 386 32.56 21.58 25.30
N LYS A 387 33.77 22.17 25.32
CA LYS A 387 34.07 23.38 24.57
C LYS A 387 33.94 23.15 23.07
N HIS A 388 33.26 24.07 22.40
CA HIS A 388 32.99 24.05 20.97
C HIS A 388 32.17 22.83 20.51
N THR A 389 31.49 22.13 21.40
CA THR A 389 30.65 20.97 21.03
C THR A 389 29.16 21.30 20.97
N GLY A 390 28.79 22.50 21.42
CA GLY A 390 27.41 22.89 21.56
C GLY A 390 26.76 23.40 20.27
N ALA A 391 25.44 23.25 20.19
CA ALA A 391 24.61 23.80 19.12
C ALA A 391 24.56 25.33 19.16
N VAL A 392 24.48 25.97 17.99
CA VAL A 392 24.19 27.40 17.87
C VAL A 392 22.68 27.58 17.83
N ILE A 393 22.11 28.30 18.79
CA ILE A 393 20.65 28.37 19.03
C ILE A 393 20.15 29.83 19.10
N GLU A 394 20.89 30.74 18.45
CA GLU A 394 20.56 32.17 18.43
C GLU A 394 19.22 32.41 17.74
N GLY A 395 18.27 33.01 18.45
CA GLY A 395 16.94 33.32 17.91
C GLY A 395 15.99 32.12 17.73
N ALA A 396 16.40 30.92 18.16
CA ALA A 396 15.57 29.73 18.18
C ALA A 396 14.35 29.90 19.11
N ASP A 397 13.23 29.29 18.76
CA ASP A 397 11.98 29.39 19.50
C ASP A 397 11.65 28.07 20.21
N PHE A 398 11.78 28.04 21.54
CA PHE A 398 11.50 26.88 22.39
C PHE A 398 10.11 26.94 23.05
N THR A 399 9.20 27.79 22.56
CA THR A 399 7.90 28.00 23.21
C THR A 399 7.15 26.69 23.38
N GLY A 400 6.88 26.32 24.63
CA GLY A 400 6.14 25.11 24.97
C GLY A 400 6.90 23.81 24.72
N ALA A 401 8.23 23.84 24.51
CA ALA A 401 9.02 22.61 24.42
C ALA A 401 8.88 21.75 25.68
N GLU A 402 8.84 20.44 25.50
CA GLU A 402 8.50 19.49 26.54
C GLU A 402 9.75 18.74 27.03
N GLN A 403 9.72 18.32 28.30
CA GLN A 403 10.72 17.41 28.91
C GLN A 403 12.19 17.87 28.81
N MET A 404 12.40 19.19 28.82
CA MET A 404 13.75 19.77 28.86
C MET A 404 14.38 19.56 30.25
N ASN A 405 15.56 18.94 30.28
CA ASN A 405 16.33 18.73 31.51
C ASN A 405 17.06 20.03 31.95
N ASP A 406 17.55 20.04 33.19
CA ASP A 406 18.21 21.23 33.76
C ASP A 406 19.47 21.66 33.00
N GLU A 407 20.26 20.70 32.51
CA GLU A 407 21.50 20.95 31.76
C GLU A 407 21.23 21.55 30.38
N GLN A 408 20.23 21.03 29.66
CA GLN A 408 19.73 21.56 28.40
C GLN A 408 19.20 22.97 28.60
N ARG A 409 18.37 23.19 29.64
CA ARG A 409 17.85 24.53 29.97
C ARG A 409 19.00 25.49 30.25
N TYR A 410 19.98 25.09 31.06
CA TYR A 410 21.16 25.90 31.37
C TYR A 410 21.89 26.31 30.09
N TYR A 411 22.24 25.35 29.24
CA TYR A 411 22.95 25.62 27.99
C TYR A 411 22.14 26.54 27.07
N CYS A 412 20.83 26.25 26.91
CA CYS A 412 19.96 27.04 26.05
C CYS A 412 19.79 28.48 26.55
N CYS A 413 19.67 28.67 27.85
CA CYS A 413 19.62 29.99 28.46
C CYS A 413 20.96 30.74 28.36
N ALA A 414 22.08 30.04 28.51
CA ALA A 414 23.41 30.64 28.46
C ALA A 414 23.78 31.14 27.05
N TRP A 415 23.38 30.41 26.01
CA TRP A 415 23.83 30.62 24.63
C TRP A 415 22.73 30.95 23.61
N GLY A 416 21.46 31.05 24.03
CA GLY A 416 20.33 31.33 23.14
C GLY A 416 20.17 32.78 22.69
N GLY A 417 20.72 33.74 23.43
CA GLY A 417 20.47 35.17 23.21
C GLY A 417 19.08 35.63 23.69
N ALA A 418 18.78 36.92 23.57
CA ALA A 418 17.61 37.53 24.21
C ALA A 418 16.25 36.91 23.79
N LYS A 419 16.05 36.71 22.49
CA LYS A 419 14.82 36.13 21.93
C LYS A 419 14.60 34.70 22.42
N THR A 420 15.60 33.84 22.26
CA THR A 420 15.52 32.44 22.69
C THR A 420 15.23 32.33 24.19
N ARG A 421 15.91 33.13 25.03
CA ARG A 421 15.71 33.15 26.49
C ARG A 421 14.26 33.44 26.90
N SER A 422 13.53 34.26 26.14
CA SER A 422 12.12 34.56 26.42
C SER A 422 11.16 33.40 26.13
N THR A 423 11.59 32.41 25.34
CA THR A 423 10.76 31.28 24.90
C THR A 423 11.04 29.98 25.67
N ILE A 424 12.12 29.93 26.45
CA ILE A 424 12.55 28.72 27.15
C ILE A 424 11.56 28.37 28.28
N PRO A 425 10.99 27.15 28.29
CA PRO A 425 10.15 26.66 29.37
C PRO A 425 10.90 26.64 30.71
N GLY A 426 10.25 27.12 31.78
CA GLY A 426 10.87 27.26 33.10
C GLY A 426 11.76 28.51 33.26
N GLY A 427 11.93 29.31 32.21
CA GLY A 427 12.65 30.58 32.25
C GLY A 427 14.16 30.45 32.40
N CYS A 428 14.85 31.59 32.38
CA CYS A 428 16.31 31.69 32.45
C CYS A 428 16.82 32.48 33.66
N GLU A 429 16.03 32.53 34.73
CA GLU A 429 16.40 33.22 35.97
C GLU A 429 17.62 32.55 36.60
N GLY A 430 18.59 33.35 37.06
CA GLY A 430 19.84 32.85 37.65
C GLY A 430 20.88 32.30 36.67
N ILE A 431 20.58 32.19 35.37
CA ILE A 431 21.51 31.68 34.35
C ILE A 431 22.14 32.86 33.58
N PRO A 432 23.49 32.99 33.58
CA PRO A 432 24.17 34.11 32.93
C PRO A 432 23.96 34.06 31.41
N ASN A 433 23.76 35.22 30.78
CA ASN A 433 23.78 35.31 29.31
C ASN A 433 25.23 35.42 28.83
N LYS A 434 25.78 34.32 28.31
CA LYS A 434 27.16 34.27 27.81
C LYS A 434 27.29 34.79 26.37
N LEU A 435 26.18 34.86 25.62
CA LEU A 435 26.17 35.36 24.24
C LEU A 435 26.21 36.90 24.18
N GLY A 436 25.71 37.57 25.22
CA GLY A 436 25.81 39.03 25.39
C GLY A 436 24.95 39.87 24.44
N ARG A 437 24.13 39.25 23.58
CA ARG A 437 23.20 39.93 22.67
C ARG A 437 21.86 39.18 22.58
#